data_AF-A0A2E1RBE3-F1
#
_entry.id   AF-A0A2E1RBE3-F1
#
_cell.length_a   1.000
_cell.length_b   1.000
_cell.length_c   1.000
_cell.angle_alpha   90.00
_cell.angle_beta   90.00
_cell.angle_gamma   90.00
#
_symmetry.space_group_name_H-M   'P 1'
#
loop_
_entity.id
_entity.type
_entity.pdbx_description
1 polymer ?
#
loop_
_entity_poly.entity_id
_entity_poly.type
_entity_poly.pdbx_seq_one_letter_code
_entity_poly.pdbx_strand_id
1 'polypeptide(L)'
;MLILRKLFILIIPILFAGLIEVQAEEISCYVTIYIKENPQKVSQSNEERLVEVEIDMRYQSNIQKEWDIIAKELGYSNLKKMIKIHKKSENWDRYKKIFNNPNKYEKGKFLKKIDQGPLDPILTSEIAISLITRYFREVIQIPPAGLSNDACIYDVQLNNTEETIVTTITGEDLNAYGESKKTGVDGIKESILSALFRSLEDKRKEICDNRGALLNKECAIVLAEDEIEKNECWLDVTKDLENKTDITDGKLVAEIATSLISQYLVDVKYFEKPKFEKLFGEDGSATSEEKEEFDTKIEQLLTSNECLYKVYPKVKDDTIIITFSGPELNAYGNSKQQGADGLQEAMLIALYRSLKDKRNQICQDYGEILVDQCDVESPNYGKQDADFRIRGFVHNHTGSNYNLRNISYLFSMKDWGIWPSILSDAGIGQSFLNYESKSTSGAEFKASVASLDFSKTYVIESGPKNTLNKLRSIITDLLPIKSTSGEWVIIPGMGLVLPNIIPIPIIYEGQLDISSQYGDFSTDKAFGYSLFGLLGMEIGEWEMLLGLRWSKYEFSDIKSGAENFVISGTNFMFGLGWGF
;
A
#
# COMPACT_ATOMS: atom_id res chain seq x y z
N MET A 1 -10.79 -4.87 83.72
CA MET A 1 -9.42 -4.78 83.18
C MET A 1 -9.29 -5.12 81.68
N LEU A 2 -10.37 -5.48 80.96
CA LEU A 2 -10.37 -5.68 79.49
C LEU A 2 -11.05 -4.56 78.70
N ILE A 3 -11.87 -3.72 79.34
CA ILE A 3 -12.50 -2.54 78.72
C ILE A 3 -11.55 -1.33 78.71
N LEU A 4 -10.68 -1.21 79.73
CA LEU A 4 -9.69 -0.13 79.83
C LEU A 4 -8.59 -0.22 78.76
N ARG A 5 -8.33 -1.42 78.22
CA ARG A 5 -7.28 -1.66 77.22
C ARG A 5 -7.73 -1.31 75.79
N LYS A 6 -9.04 -1.28 75.53
CA LYS A 6 -9.61 -0.85 74.24
C LYS A 6 -9.85 0.66 74.15
N LEU A 7 -10.12 1.33 75.28
CA LEU A 7 -10.24 2.79 75.30
C LEU A 7 -8.88 3.49 75.04
N PHE A 8 -7.78 2.90 75.51
CA PHE A 8 -6.43 3.45 75.32
C PHE A 8 -5.93 3.40 73.86
N ILE A 9 -6.45 2.50 73.04
CA ILE A 9 -6.05 2.34 71.63
C ILE A 9 -6.86 3.29 70.72
N LEU A 10 -8.02 3.77 71.16
CA LEU A 10 -8.86 4.68 70.36
C LEU A 10 -8.59 6.17 70.64
N ILE A 11 -7.94 6.51 71.76
CA ILE A 11 -7.75 7.90 72.20
C ILE A 11 -6.39 8.49 71.75
N ILE A 12 -5.40 7.64 71.45
CA ILE A 12 -4.07 8.10 71.00
C ILE A 12 -4.06 8.67 69.56
N PRO A 13 -4.87 8.19 68.59
CA PRO A 13 -4.93 8.84 67.27
C PRO A 13 -5.67 10.18 67.29
N ILE A 14 -6.58 10.39 68.27
CA ILE A 14 -7.44 11.58 68.31
C ILE A 14 -6.78 12.74 69.06
N LEU A 15 -5.85 12.47 69.99
CA LEU A 15 -5.07 13.49 70.70
C LEU A 15 -3.79 13.94 69.97
N PHE A 16 -3.34 13.21 68.93
CA PHE A 16 -2.21 13.59 68.09
C PHE A 16 -2.58 14.03 66.66
N ALA A 17 -3.84 13.90 66.25
CA ALA A 17 -4.31 14.42 64.96
C ALA A 17 -4.50 15.95 64.92
N GLY A 18 -4.30 16.66 66.04
CA GLY A 18 -4.58 18.09 66.16
C GLY A 18 -3.37 19.00 66.36
N LEU A 19 -2.14 18.52 66.24
CA LEU A 19 -0.95 19.33 66.55
C LEU A 19 0.31 18.83 65.84
N ILE A 20 0.19 18.55 64.54
CA ILE A 20 1.32 18.65 63.62
C ILE A 20 0.76 19.25 62.32
N GLU A 21 0.48 20.56 62.32
CA GLU A 21 0.76 21.33 61.11
C GLU A 21 2.28 21.22 60.94
N VAL A 22 2.72 20.21 60.19
CA VAL A 22 3.97 20.34 59.46
C VAL A 22 3.66 21.47 58.50
N GLN A 23 4.01 22.70 58.88
CA GLN A 23 4.33 23.70 57.88
C GLN A 23 5.47 23.06 57.09
N ALA A 24 5.12 22.39 56.00
CA ALA A 24 6.03 22.27 54.89
C ALA A 24 6.28 23.72 54.51
N GLU A 25 7.38 24.27 55.00
CA GLU A 25 7.92 25.52 54.53
C GLU A 25 8.06 25.34 53.02
N GLU A 26 7.17 25.96 52.25
CA GLU A 26 7.29 26.03 50.80
C GLU A 26 8.64 26.69 50.55
N ILE A 27 9.67 25.90 50.23
CA ILE A 27 10.99 26.41 49.88
C ILE A 27 10.82 27.10 48.52
N SER A 28 10.34 28.34 48.55
CA SER A 28 10.24 29.18 47.38
C SER A 28 11.66 29.52 46.94
N CYS A 29 12.10 28.99 45.81
CA CYS A 29 13.36 29.38 45.19
C CYS A 29 13.25 30.81 44.64
N TYR A 30 14.36 31.51 44.52
CA TYR A 30 14.40 32.90 44.06
C TYR A 30 15.15 33.03 42.74
N VAL A 31 14.78 34.02 41.93
CA VAL A 31 15.54 34.40 40.73
C VAL A 31 16.19 35.77 40.95
N THR A 32 17.48 35.86 40.63
CA THR A 32 18.19 37.14 40.48
C THR A 32 18.61 37.33 39.03
N ILE A 33 18.59 38.58 38.57
CA ILE A 33 18.85 38.92 37.18
C ILE A 33 20.00 39.89 37.06
N TYR A 34 20.97 39.50 36.24
CA TYR A 34 22.12 40.31 35.89
C TYR A 34 22.07 40.62 34.40
N ILE A 35 21.83 41.89 34.07
CA ILE A 35 21.86 42.36 32.68
C ILE A 35 23.21 43.04 32.44
N LYS A 36 23.98 42.52 31.49
CA LYS A 36 25.23 43.12 31.04
C LYS A 36 25.02 43.77 29.68
N GLU A 37 24.97 45.09 29.67
CA GLU A 37 24.93 45.91 28.45
C GLU A 37 26.28 46.56 28.18
N ASN A 38 26.62 46.79 26.90
CA ASN A 38 27.83 47.53 26.54
C ASN A 38 27.68 49.03 26.91
N PRO A 39 28.49 49.60 27.83
CA PRO A 39 28.28 50.93 28.40
C PRO A 39 28.32 52.11 27.41
N GLN A 40 28.92 51.94 26.22
CA GLN A 40 29.04 53.02 25.23
C GLN A 40 27.70 53.46 24.59
N LYS A 41 26.60 52.71 24.79
CA LYS A 41 25.31 53.01 24.14
C LYS A 41 24.19 53.49 25.08
N VAL A 42 24.33 53.37 26.40
CA VAL A 42 23.29 53.84 27.37
C VAL A 42 23.14 55.37 27.33
N SER A 43 24.22 56.10 27.04
CA SER A 43 24.22 57.58 26.97
C SER A 43 23.70 58.18 25.66
N GLN A 44 23.33 57.36 24.66
CA GLN A 44 22.72 57.81 23.40
C GLN A 44 21.23 57.41 23.26
N SER A 45 20.61 56.89 24.33
CA SER A 45 19.31 56.20 24.29
C SER A 45 18.05 57.07 24.13
N ASN A 46 18.17 58.35 23.76
CA ASN A 46 17.00 59.18 23.40
C ASN A 46 16.84 59.44 21.89
N GLU A 47 17.76 58.95 21.05
CA GLU A 47 17.57 58.97 19.59
C GLU A 47 17.18 57.57 19.09
N GLU A 48 15.94 57.45 18.58
CA GLU A 48 15.44 56.26 17.89
C GLU A 48 16.46 55.84 16.81
N ARG A 49 17.16 54.71 17.01
CA ARG A 49 18.15 54.23 16.04
C ARG A 49 17.43 53.59 14.87
N LEU A 50 17.49 54.23 13.71
CA LEU A 50 16.81 53.84 12.48
C LEU A 50 17.82 53.20 11.52
N VAL A 51 17.48 52.05 10.94
CA VAL A 51 18.26 51.43 9.86
C VAL A 51 17.45 51.39 8.57
N GLU A 52 18.13 51.58 7.44
CA GLU A 52 17.50 51.42 6.13
C GLU A 52 17.43 49.92 5.78
N VAL A 53 16.21 49.42 5.59
CA VAL A 53 15.93 48.04 5.16
C VAL A 53 15.15 48.08 3.85
N GLU A 54 15.33 47.06 3.03
CA GLU A 54 14.55 46.83 1.81
C GLU A 54 13.45 45.81 2.11
N ILE A 55 12.20 46.12 1.73
CA ILE A 55 11.05 45.25 1.94
C ILE A 55 10.27 45.07 0.64
N ASP A 56 9.64 43.91 0.48
CA ASP A 56 8.75 43.65 -0.65
C ASP A 56 7.43 44.41 -0.48
N MET A 57 7.05 45.14 -1.52
CA MET A 57 5.84 45.97 -1.56
C MET A 57 4.60 45.16 -1.96
N ARG A 58 4.79 43.91 -2.40
CA ARG A 58 3.75 42.98 -2.88
C ARG A 58 3.87 41.64 -2.17
N TYR A 59 2.76 40.94 -2.06
CA TYR A 59 2.74 39.52 -1.72
C TYR A 59 3.24 38.68 -2.89
N GLN A 60 3.64 37.43 -2.64
CA GLN A 60 4.02 36.48 -3.69
C GLN A 60 2.88 36.21 -4.70
N SER A 61 1.62 36.42 -4.29
CA SER A 61 0.43 36.43 -5.16
C SER A 61 0.29 37.66 -6.05
N ASN A 62 1.31 38.52 -6.09
CA ASN A 62 1.39 39.78 -6.84
C ASN A 62 0.39 40.86 -6.42
N ILE A 63 -0.26 40.69 -5.26
CA ILE A 63 -1.17 41.67 -4.65
C ILE A 63 -0.34 42.72 -3.89
N GLN A 64 -0.67 44.01 -4.04
CA GLN A 64 0.01 45.11 -3.35
C GLN A 64 -0.27 45.08 -1.84
N LYS A 65 0.77 45.17 -1.00
CA LYS A 65 0.62 45.28 0.45
C LYS A 65 0.01 46.63 0.84
N GLU A 66 -0.89 46.62 1.81
CA GLU A 66 -1.40 47.83 2.43
C GLU A 66 -0.32 48.52 3.27
N TRP A 67 -0.37 49.84 3.32
CA TRP A 67 0.60 50.64 4.05
C TRP A 67 0.63 50.38 5.55
N ASP A 68 -0.49 50.01 6.16
CA ASP A 68 -0.53 49.68 7.59
C ASP A 68 0.16 48.35 7.91
N ILE A 69 0.25 47.44 6.93
CA ILE A 69 1.01 46.19 7.05
C ILE A 69 2.51 46.51 6.96
N ILE A 70 2.90 47.27 5.94
CA ILE A 70 4.27 47.77 5.77
C ILE A 70 4.74 48.58 7.00
N ALA A 71 3.88 49.44 7.55
CA ALA A 71 4.21 50.23 8.73
C ALA A 71 4.49 49.35 9.95
N LYS A 72 3.71 48.28 10.16
CA LYS A 72 3.92 47.31 11.23
C LYS A 72 5.21 46.51 11.05
N GLU A 73 5.48 46.01 9.83
CA GLU A 73 6.74 45.29 9.49
C GLU A 73 8.00 46.11 9.83
N LEU A 74 7.89 47.45 9.72
CA LEU A 74 8.97 48.39 9.99
C LEU A 74 8.97 48.96 11.43
N GLY A 75 8.09 48.48 12.31
CA GLY A 75 8.04 48.88 13.73
C GLY A 75 7.27 50.16 14.01
N TYR A 76 6.37 50.60 13.13
CA TYR A 76 5.52 51.77 13.33
C TYR A 76 4.07 51.40 13.61
N SER A 77 3.43 52.14 14.52
CA SER A 77 2.03 51.88 14.87
C SER A 77 1.01 52.24 13.78
N ASN A 78 1.42 53.02 12.75
CA ASN A 78 0.61 53.37 11.58
C ASN A 78 1.45 54.11 10.54
N LEU A 79 0.92 54.19 9.31
CA LEU A 79 1.55 54.92 8.20
C LEU A 79 1.88 56.39 8.55
N LYS A 80 1.02 57.08 9.30
CA LYS A 80 1.21 58.50 9.63
C LYS A 80 2.48 58.71 10.48
N LYS A 81 2.75 57.82 11.44
CA LYS A 81 3.98 57.85 12.24
C LYS A 81 5.20 57.46 11.40
N MET A 82 5.08 56.44 10.56
CA MET A 82 6.12 56.02 9.63
C MET A 82 6.58 57.19 8.74
N ILE A 83 5.65 57.86 8.04
CA ILE A 83 5.95 59.01 7.19
C ILE A 83 6.58 60.15 8.00
N LYS A 84 6.09 60.43 9.21
CA LYS A 84 6.61 61.51 10.06
C LYS A 84 8.10 61.30 10.39
N ILE A 85 8.52 60.06 10.62
CA ILE A 85 9.92 59.71 10.89
C ILE A 85 10.76 59.80 9.61
N HIS A 86 10.28 59.25 8.49
CA HIS A 86 11.01 59.30 7.21
C HIS A 86 11.20 60.71 6.66
N LYS A 87 10.28 61.65 6.95
CA LYS A 87 10.39 63.07 6.59
C LYS A 87 11.55 63.79 7.27
N LYS A 88 12.04 63.27 8.41
CA LYS A 88 13.18 63.85 9.14
C LYS A 88 14.53 63.38 8.59
N SER A 89 14.55 62.40 7.69
CA SER A 89 15.77 61.88 7.09
C SER A 89 16.22 62.72 5.90
N GLU A 90 17.52 62.87 5.71
CA GLU A 90 18.14 63.48 4.53
C GLU A 90 17.75 62.77 3.22
N ASN A 91 17.33 61.50 3.30
CA ASN A 91 16.88 60.69 2.16
C ASN A 91 15.38 60.81 1.86
N TRP A 92 14.67 61.78 2.45
CA TRP A 92 13.22 61.93 2.30
C TRP A 92 12.76 61.95 0.83
N ASP A 93 13.51 62.59 -0.08
CA ASP A 93 13.14 62.64 -1.50
C ASP A 93 13.08 61.26 -2.16
N ARG A 94 13.86 60.30 -1.67
CA ARG A 94 13.82 58.91 -2.10
C ARG A 94 12.58 58.20 -1.55
N TYR A 95 12.34 58.31 -0.25
CA TYR A 95 11.19 57.67 0.40
C TYR A 95 9.86 58.23 -0.12
N LYS A 96 9.80 59.55 -0.35
CA LYS A 96 8.63 60.27 -0.88
C LYS A 96 8.18 59.72 -2.24
N LYS A 97 9.11 59.32 -3.10
CA LYS A 97 8.79 58.71 -4.41
C LYS A 97 8.06 57.38 -4.26
N ILE A 98 8.42 56.60 -3.25
CA ILE A 98 7.80 55.31 -2.94
C ILE A 98 6.45 55.53 -2.26
N PHE A 99 6.36 56.42 -1.26
CA PHE A 99 5.10 56.75 -0.57
C PHE A 99 4.02 57.29 -1.52
N ASN A 100 4.40 58.08 -2.52
CA ASN A 100 3.45 58.67 -3.46
C ASN A 100 3.00 57.70 -4.57
N ASN A 101 3.80 56.70 -4.91
CA ASN A 101 3.53 55.77 -6.02
C ASN A 101 3.96 54.33 -5.68
N PRO A 102 3.37 53.69 -4.65
CA PRO A 102 3.81 52.37 -4.17
C PRO A 102 3.74 51.28 -5.25
N ASN A 103 2.73 51.34 -6.12
CA ASN A 103 2.47 50.33 -7.15
C ASN A 103 3.57 50.20 -8.22
N LYS A 104 4.47 51.20 -8.32
CA LYS A 104 5.59 51.22 -9.28
C LYS A 104 6.84 50.48 -8.78
N TYR A 105 6.83 50.02 -7.53
CA TYR A 105 7.98 49.38 -6.90
C TYR A 105 7.62 47.97 -6.47
N GLU A 106 8.42 46.98 -6.86
CA GLU A 106 8.33 45.63 -6.32
C GLU A 106 8.94 45.58 -4.92
N LYS A 107 10.04 46.34 -4.70
CA LYS A 107 10.71 46.50 -3.41
C LYS A 107 10.86 47.98 -3.04
N GLY A 108 10.70 48.29 -1.76
CA GLY A 108 10.85 49.64 -1.22
C GLY A 108 11.88 49.67 -0.11
N LYS A 109 12.76 50.69 -0.13
CA LYS A 109 13.70 50.95 0.97
C LYS A 109 13.11 51.94 1.96
N PHE A 110 13.14 51.58 3.23
CA PHE A 110 12.54 52.36 4.32
C PHE A 110 13.41 52.29 5.58
N LEU A 111 13.23 53.27 6.46
CA LEU A 111 13.78 53.28 7.81
C LEU A 111 12.93 52.37 8.70
N LYS A 112 13.54 51.33 9.27
CA LYS A 112 12.95 50.46 10.29
C LYS A 112 13.38 50.94 11.67
N LYS A 113 12.45 50.95 12.63
CA LYS A 113 12.79 51.12 14.04
C LYS A 113 13.46 49.84 14.53
N ILE A 114 14.66 49.96 15.07
CA ILE A 114 15.26 48.88 15.86
C ILE A 114 14.88 49.15 17.31
N ASP A 115 14.12 48.23 17.91
CA ASP A 115 13.96 48.18 19.37
C ASP A 115 15.26 47.64 19.98
N GLN A 116 16.29 48.49 20.00
CA GLN A 116 17.43 48.38 20.90
C GLN A 116 17.24 49.37 22.07
N GLY A 117 16.04 49.39 22.64
CA GLY A 117 15.86 49.99 23.95
C GLY A 117 16.70 49.23 24.98
N PRO A 118 17.17 49.88 26.06
CA PRO A 118 17.80 49.17 27.16
C PRO A 118 16.85 48.06 27.64
N LEU A 119 17.42 46.88 27.94
CA LEU A 119 16.64 45.77 28.46
C LEU A 119 16.03 46.20 29.79
N ASP A 120 14.69 46.24 29.87
CA ASP A 120 13.99 46.56 31.10
C ASP A 120 14.23 45.44 32.12
N PRO A 121 14.94 45.70 33.24
CA PRO A 121 15.25 44.68 34.23
C PRO A 121 14.00 44.07 34.86
N ILE A 122 12.91 44.83 35.00
CA ILE A 122 11.66 44.38 35.61
C ILE A 122 10.96 43.41 34.66
N LEU A 123 10.77 43.81 33.40
CA LEU A 123 10.16 42.96 32.38
C LEU A 123 10.99 41.69 32.13
N THR A 124 12.31 41.80 32.13
CA THR A 124 13.21 40.63 32.01
C THR A 124 13.04 39.68 33.18
N SER A 125 12.82 40.22 34.39
CA SER A 125 12.49 39.45 35.60
C SER A 125 11.18 38.71 35.50
N GLU A 126 10.11 39.38 35.08
CA GLU A 126 8.82 38.73 34.89
C GLU A 126 8.89 37.61 33.85
N ILE A 127 9.61 37.82 32.74
CA ILE A 127 9.78 36.80 31.70
C ILE A 127 10.57 35.60 32.23
N ALA A 128 11.71 35.83 32.88
CA ALA A 128 12.55 34.74 33.40
C ALA A 128 11.80 33.93 34.46
N ILE A 129 11.12 34.59 35.40
CA ILE A 129 10.31 33.94 36.43
C ILE A 129 9.19 33.11 35.78
N SER A 130 8.48 33.69 34.82
CA SER A 130 7.39 33.00 34.14
C SER A 130 7.87 31.73 33.43
N LEU A 131 9.01 31.79 32.72
CA LEU A 131 9.54 30.67 31.94
C LEU A 131 10.17 29.59 32.83
N ILE A 132 10.96 29.98 33.84
CA ILE A 132 11.59 29.05 34.78
C ILE A 132 10.51 28.34 35.62
N THR A 133 9.53 29.09 36.14
CA THR A 133 8.40 28.52 36.90
C THR A 133 7.60 27.56 36.04
N ARG A 134 7.40 27.88 34.76
CA ARG A 134 6.58 27.04 33.89
C ARG A 134 7.23 25.68 33.61
N TYR A 135 8.54 25.64 33.37
CA TYR A 135 9.20 24.43 32.86
C TYR A 135 10.10 23.71 33.86
N PHE A 136 10.56 24.38 34.92
CA PHE A 136 11.53 23.80 35.85
C PHE A 136 11.00 23.71 37.28
N ARG A 137 10.91 24.84 37.99
CA ARG A 137 10.50 24.90 39.39
C ARG A 137 9.95 26.28 39.70
N GLU A 138 8.99 26.35 40.60
CA GLU A 138 8.44 27.62 41.08
C GLU A 138 9.54 28.51 41.66
N VAL A 139 9.65 29.71 41.09
CA VAL A 139 10.59 30.74 41.48
C VAL A 139 9.90 32.09 41.62
N ILE A 140 10.34 32.89 42.58
CA ILE A 140 9.80 34.23 42.82
C ILE A 140 10.91 35.29 42.88
N GLN A 141 10.53 36.57 42.85
CA GLN A 141 11.50 37.65 43.07
C GLN A 141 12.02 37.65 44.50
N ILE A 142 13.28 38.04 44.66
CA ILE A 142 13.89 38.23 45.98
C ILE A 142 13.10 39.30 46.75
N PRO A 143 12.58 39.01 47.95
CA PRO A 143 11.87 39.99 48.74
C PRO A 143 12.81 41.12 49.19
N PRO A 144 12.32 42.36 49.30
CA PRO A 144 13.12 43.50 49.76
C PRO A 144 13.74 43.32 51.16
N ALA A 145 13.19 42.40 51.96
CA ALA A 145 13.65 42.06 53.31
C ALA A 145 14.96 41.23 53.33
N GLY A 146 15.46 40.80 52.17
CA GLY A 146 16.64 39.95 52.06
C GLY A 146 16.33 38.46 52.20
N LEU A 147 17.35 37.62 51.96
CA LEU A 147 17.24 36.16 51.98
C LEU A 147 17.96 35.55 53.19
N SER A 148 17.50 34.36 53.61
CA SER A 148 18.25 33.49 54.50
C SER A 148 19.48 32.90 53.78
N ASN A 149 20.51 32.49 54.53
CA ASN A 149 21.77 31.97 53.97
C ASN A 149 21.60 30.65 53.19
N ASP A 150 20.54 29.88 53.47
CA ASP A 150 20.24 28.60 52.82
C ASP A 150 19.17 28.72 51.72
N ALA A 151 18.91 29.94 51.24
CA ALA A 151 17.92 30.17 50.19
C ALA A 151 18.38 29.61 48.84
N CYS A 152 17.49 28.86 48.18
CA CYS A 152 17.65 28.41 46.80
C CYS A 152 17.58 29.62 45.85
N ILE A 153 18.66 29.89 45.10
CA ILE A 153 18.77 31.04 44.18
C ILE A 153 19.18 30.56 42.79
N TYR A 154 18.51 31.07 41.76
CA TYR A 154 18.87 30.93 40.36
C TYR A 154 19.34 32.27 39.79
N ASP A 155 20.60 32.28 39.36
CA ASP A 155 21.23 33.42 38.73
C ASP A 155 20.96 33.42 37.23
N VAL A 156 20.18 34.38 36.74
CA VAL A 156 19.92 34.57 35.31
C VAL A 156 20.76 35.72 34.79
N GLN A 157 21.78 35.42 33.99
CA GLN A 157 22.66 36.41 33.38
C GLN A 157 22.28 36.59 31.91
N LEU A 158 21.89 37.82 31.53
CA LEU A 158 21.65 38.20 30.15
C LEU A 158 22.75 39.13 29.65
N ASN A 159 23.45 38.68 28.60
CA ASN A 159 24.43 39.45 27.88
C ASN A 159 23.85 39.86 26.53
N ASN A 160 23.67 41.17 26.33
CA ASN A 160 23.16 41.71 25.07
C ASN A 160 24.31 42.23 24.22
N THR A 161 24.63 41.52 23.13
CA THR A 161 25.63 41.95 22.13
C THR A 161 24.93 42.60 20.93
N GLU A 162 25.69 43.11 19.95
CA GLU A 162 25.08 43.83 18.80
C GLU A 162 24.19 42.94 17.91
N GLU A 163 24.44 41.63 17.92
CA GLU A 163 23.81 40.65 17.03
C GLU A 163 23.13 39.49 17.77
N THR A 164 23.47 39.26 19.05
CA THR A 164 22.90 38.15 19.84
C THR A 164 22.63 38.50 21.30
N ILE A 165 21.52 37.98 21.82
CA ILE A 165 21.23 37.93 23.25
C ILE A 165 21.62 36.56 23.77
N VAL A 166 22.49 36.52 24.77
CA VAL A 166 22.96 35.28 25.40
C VAL A 166 22.43 35.24 26.83
N THR A 167 21.80 34.13 27.19
CA THR A 167 21.29 33.87 28.55
C THR A 167 22.07 32.73 29.18
N THR A 168 22.49 32.90 30.43
CA THR A 168 23.01 31.83 31.29
C THR A 168 22.18 31.74 32.55
N ILE A 169 21.72 30.55 32.92
CA ILE A 169 20.97 30.30 34.17
C ILE A 169 21.81 29.35 35.02
N THR A 170 22.15 29.76 36.24
CA THR A 170 22.98 28.97 37.16
C THR A 170 22.26 28.81 38.49
N GLY A 171 22.15 27.59 38.99
CA GLY A 171 21.58 27.28 40.29
C GLY A 171 21.62 25.79 40.59
N GLU A 172 21.01 25.38 41.69
CA GLU A 172 20.89 23.98 42.07
C GLU A 172 20.17 23.19 40.96
N ASP A 173 20.77 22.11 40.48
CA ASP A 173 20.24 21.25 39.41
C ASP A 173 19.94 21.93 38.06
N LEU A 174 20.34 23.20 37.87
CA LEU A 174 20.14 23.93 36.61
C LEU A 174 21.38 24.75 36.23
N ASN A 175 22.08 24.29 35.20
CA ASN A 175 23.16 25.02 34.55
C ASN A 175 22.86 25.10 33.06
N ALA A 176 22.27 26.21 32.64
CA ALA A 176 21.69 26.37 31.32
C ALA A 176 22.32 27.52 30.53
N TYR A 177 22.48 27.32 29.22
CA TYR A 177 23.01 28.31 28.30
C TYR A 177 22.16 28.34 27.02
N GLY A 178 21.76 29.54 26.60
CA GLY A 178 20.96 29.75 25.39
C GLY A 178 21.25 31.08 24.74
N GLU A 179 20.93 31.17 23.46
CA GLU A 179 21.21 32.35 22.64
C GLU A 179 20.03 32.67 21.70
N SER A 180 19.93 33.92 21.29
CA SER A 180 18.98 34.37 20.28
C SER A 180 19.59 35.44 19.40
N LYS A 181 19.34 35.35 18.09
CA LYS A 181 19.67 36.40 17.10
C LYS A 181 18.60 37.50 17.05
N LYS A 182 17.47 37.32 17.73
CA LYS A 182 16.41 38.34 17.84
C LYS A 182 16.79 39.36 18.90
N THR A 183 16.30 40.58 18.72
CA THR A 183 16.49 41.67 19.67
C THR A 183 15.23 41.92 20.50
N GLY A 184 15.37 42.64 21.61
CA GLY A 184 14.26 43.02 22.47
C GLY A 184 13.60 41.84 23.19
N VAL A 185 12.32 41.99 23.52
CA VAL A 185 11.56 41.03 24.33
C VAL A 185 11.52 39.63 23.72
N ASP A 186 11.43 39.52 22.40
CA ASP A 186 11.38 38.22 21.73
C ASP A 186 12.73 37.51 21.78
N GLY A 187 13.84 38.25 21.70
CA GLY A 187 15.19 37.69 21.91
C GLY A 187 15.47 37.28 23.35
N ILE A 188 14.94 38.00 24.34
CA ILE A 188 14.97 37.59 25.75
C ILE A 188 14.22 36.26 25.93
N LYS A 189 12.97 36.18 25.43
CA LYS A 189 12.17 34.95 25.52
C LYS A 189 12.86 33.77 24.83
N GLU A 190 13.35 33.97 23.61
CA GLU A 190 14.01 32.93 22.83
C GLU A 190 15.31 32.45 23.48
N SER A 191 16.17 33.35 23.96
CA SER A 191 17.43 32.95 24.60
C SER A 191 17.22 32.20 25.92
N ILE A 192 16.24 32.62 26.74
CA ILE A 192 15.87 31.90 27.98
C ILE A 192 15.26 30.53 27.64
N LEU A 193 14.32 30.49 26.68
CA LEU A 193 13.72 29.23 26.23
C LEU A 193 14.76 28.28 25.65
N SER A 194 15.73 28.78 24.86
CA SER A 194 16.82 28.00 24.30
C SER A 194 17.69 27.40 25.42
N ALA A 195 17.98 28.17 26.47
CA ALA A 195 18.73 27.68 27.63
C ALA A 195 18.00 26.54 28.35
N LEU A 196 16.71 26.75 28.66
CA LEU A 196 15.88 25.74 29.32
C LEU A 196 15.71 24.49 28.44
N PHE A 197 15.45 24.65 27.15
CA PHE A 197 15.30 23.55 26.21
C PHE A 197 16.55 22.67 26.13
N ARG A 198 17.74 23.27 26.09
CA ARG A 198 19.01 22.52 26.01
C ARG A 198 19.27 21.72 27.30
N SER A 199 18.85 22.25 28.44
CA SER A 199 19.18 21.72 29.77
C SER A 199 18.12 20.76 30.33
N LEU A 200 16.85 20.93 29.95
CA LEU A 200 15.71 20.15 30.45
C LEU A 200 15.22 19.20 29.37
N GLU A 201 15.90 18.07 29.22
CA GLU A 201 15.62 17.08 28.18
C GLU A 201 14.18 16.53 28.26
N ASP A 202 13.69 16.24 29.47
CA ASP A 202 12.33 15.75 29.74
C ASP A 202 11.24 16.80 29.45
N LYS A 203 11.62 18.08 29.31
CA LYS A 203 10.70 19.20 29.07
C LYS A 203 10.71 19.73 27.64
N ARG A 204 11.61 19.24 26.78
CA ARG A 204 11.76 19.71 25.40
C ARG A 204 10.44 19.70 24.63
N LYS A 205 9.68 18.59 24.72
CA LYS A 205 8.37 18.46 24.08
C LYS A 205 7.36 19.49 24.57
N GLU A 206 7.24 19.66 25.89
CA GLU A 206 6.32 20.64 26.48
C GLU A 206 6.70 22.08 26.07
N ILE A 207 8.00 22.39 26.01
CA ILE A 207 8.51 23.67 25.53
C ILE A 207 8.13 23.88 24.05
N CYS A 208 8.28 22.86 23.21
CA CYS A 208 7.94 22.93 21.79
C CYS A 208 6.44 23.06 21.53
N ASP A 209 5.61 22.32 22.26
CA ASP A 209 4.15 22.39 22.12
C ASP A 209 3.61 23.78 22.51
N ASN A 210 4.16 24.40 23.56
CA ASN A 210 3.67 25.68 24.07
C ASN A 210 4.33 26.91 23.42
N ARG A 211 5.60 26.79 23.01
CA ARG A 211 6.45 27.93 22.59
C ARG A 211 7.35 27.62 21.39
N GLY A 212 7.10 26.54 20.65
CA GLY A 212 7.95 26.08 19.55
C GLY A 212 8.21 27.11 18.44
N ALA A 213 7.28 28.06 18.22
CA ALA A 213 7.44 29.16 17.26
C ALA A 213 8.63 30.12 17.56
N LEU A 214 9.17 30.07 18.79
CA LEU A 214 10.37 30.81 19.19
C LEU A 214 11.63 29.96 19.06
N LEU A 215 11.53 28.62 19.05
CA LEU A 215 12.63 27.66 18.95
C LEU A 215 12.51 26.79 17.70
N ASN A 216 12.18 27.42 16.57
CA ASN A 216 11.76 26.77 15.34
C ASN A 216 12.67 25.60 14.91
N LYS A 217 13.99 25.78 14.98
CA LYS A 217 14.98 24.78 14.57
C LYS A 217 15.00 23.59 15.52
N GLU A 218 15.21 23.86 16.81
CA GLU A 218 15.33 22.82 17.82
C GLU A 218 14.03 22.02 17.98
N CYS A 219 12.88 22.70 17.89
CA CYS A 219 11.59 22.07 18.01
C CYS A 219 11.16 21.30 16.77
N ALA A 220 11.58 21.70 15.55
CA ALA A 220 11.30 20.92 14.35
C ALA A 220 11.90 19.51 14.43
N ILE A 221 13.10 19.39 14.98
CA ILE A 221 13.78 18.09 15.17
C ILE A 221 13.07 17.27 16.24
N VAL A 222 12.82 17.83 17.43
CA VAL A 222 12.18 17.10 18.54
C VAL A 222 10.77 16.63 18.17
N LEU A 223 9.99 17.46 17.47
CA LEU A 223 8.65 17.08 17.04
C LEU A 223 8.70 16.00 15.93
N ALA A 224 9.72 16.01 15.08
CA ALA A 224 9.94 14.96 14.09
C ALA A 224 10.38 13.65 14.73
N GLU A 225 11.30 13.70 15.70
CA GLU A 225 11.71 12.55 16.52
C GLU A 225 10.50 11.90 17.21
N ASP A 226 9.68 12.69 17.92
CA ASP A 226 8.46 12.21 18.60
C ASP A 226 7.43 11.65 17.61
N GLU A 227 7.38 12.13 16.37
CA GLU A 227 6.52 11.57 15.34
C GLU A 227 7.05 10.22 14.84
N ILE A 228 8.36 10.13 14.60
CA ILE A 228 9.05 8.90 14.15
C ILE A 228 8.93 7.80 15.20
N GLU A 229 9.06 8.12 16.48
CA GLU A 229 8.95 7.16 17.58
C GLU A 229 7.53 6.58 17.78
N LYS A 230 6.48 7.23 17.27
CA LYS A 230 5.10 6.77 17.44
C LYS A 230 4.69 5.62 16.53
N ASN A 231 5.33 5.46 15.38
CA ASN A 231 4.95 4.44 14.41
C ASN A 231 6.08 3.43 14.23
N GLU A 232 5.69 2.16 14.05
CA GLU A 232 6.65 1.07 13.90
C GLU A 232 7.40 1.15 12.57
N CYS A 233 6.71 1.47 11.47
CA CYS A 233 7.28 1.46 10.12
C CYS A 233 7.04 2.74 9.33
N TRP A 234 8.05 3.15 8.56
CA TRP A 234 8.08 4.41 7.84
C TRP A 234 8.33 4.25 6.34
N LEU A 235 7.77 5.16 5.56
CA LEU A 235 8.01 5.30 4.13
C LEU A 235 8.72 6.62 3.84
N ASP A 236 9.87 6.54 3.18
CA ASP A 236 10.60 7.67 2.61
C ASP A 236 10.55 7.62 1.07
N VAL A 237 10.37 8.79 0.45
CA VAL A 237 10.35 8.94 -1.01
C VAL A 237 11.58 9.71 -1.42
N THR A 238 12.60 8.98 -1.89
CA THR A 238 13.85 9.58 -2.31
C THR A 238 13.71 10.14 -3.72
N LYS A 239 13.84 11.47 -3.87
CA LYS A 239 13.84 12.11 -5.20
C LYS A 239 15.22 11.96 -5.84
N ASP A 240 15.29 11.31 -6.99
CA ASP A 240 16.49 11.33 -7.84
C ASP A 240 16.69 12.79 -8.32
N LEU A 241 17.80 13.42 -7.91
CA LEU A 241 18.14 14.82 -8.15
C LEU A 241 18.28 15.22 -9.64
N GLU A 242 18.25 14.25 -10.56
CA GLU A 242 18.53 14.45 -11.99
C GLU A 242 17.29 14.83 -12.84
N ASN A 243 16.06 14.60 -12.38
CA ASN A 243 14.85 14.87 -13.18
C ASN A 243 14.06 16.09 -12.67
N LYS A 244 14.31 17.26 -13.28
CA LYS A 244 13.50 18.49 -13.18
C LYS A 244 12.23 18.46 -14.04
N THR A 245 11.63 17.29 -14.26
CA THR A 245 10.39 17.15 -15.05
C THR A 245 9.20 16.75 -14.20
N ASP A 246 8.07 17.37 -14.52
CA ASP A 246 6.84 17.63 -13.77
C ASP A 246 5.94 16.40 -13.50
N ILE A 247 6.47 15.17 -13.43
CA ILE A 247 5.63 13.95 -13.55
C ILE A 247 5.57 13.07 -12.29
N THR A 248 6.17 13.45 -11.17
CA THR A 248 5.89 12.75 -9.90
C THR A 248 5.73 13.76 -8.79
N ASP A 249 4.48 14.17 -8.53
CA ASP A 249 4.16 14.75 -7.23
C ASP A 249 4.61 13.73 -6.18
N GLY A 250 5.68 14.06 -5.43
CA GLY A 250 6.24 13.17 -4.41
C GLY A 250 5.18 12.78 -3.38
N LYS A 251 4.15 13.63 -3.20
CA LYS A 251 2.98 13.31 -2.39
C LYS A 251 2.15 12.19 -2.99
N LEU A 252 1.87 12.22 -4.30
CA LEU A 252 1.14 11.16 -4.99
C LEU A 252 1.90 9.83 -4.92
N VAL A 253 3.23 9.85 -5.13
CA VAL A 253 4.08 8.66 -4.98
C VAL A 253 3.97 8.10 -3.56
N ALA A 254 4.08 8.97 -2.55
CA ALA A 254 3.97 8.59 -1.15
C ALA A 254 2.59 7.99 -0.82
N GLU A 255 1.50 8.61 -1.28
CA GLU A 255 0.12 8.16 -1.02
C GLU A 255 -0.12 6.77 -1.62
N ILE A 256 0.24 6.55 -2.89
CA ILE A 256 0.06 5.25 -3.55
C ILE A 256 0.94 4.19 -2.89
N ALA A 257 2.23 4.48 -2.67
CA ALA A 257 3.14 3.52 -2.07
C ALA A 257 2.75 3.15 -0.64
N THR A 258 2.35 4.13 0.18
CA THR A 258 1.84 3.90 1.54
C THR A 258 0.63 2.97 1.50
N SER A 259 -0.36 3.26 0.64
CA SER A 259 -1.55 2.42 0.51
C SER A 259 -1.22 0.99 0.11
N LEU A 260 -0.36 0.79 -0.89
CA LEU A 260 -0.05 -0.55 -1.40
C LEU A 260 0.82 -1.36 -0.42
N ILE A 261 1.81 -0.74 0.22
CA ILE A 261 2.66 -1.43 1.20
C ILE A 261 1.82 -1.80 2.44
N SER A 262 0.99 -0.89 2.95
CA SER A 262 0.07 -1.18 4.07
C SER A 262 -0.94 -2.28 3.75
N GLN A 263 -1.36 -2.43 2.49
CA GLN A 263 -2.32 -3.47 2.10
C GLN A 263 -1.70 -4.87 2.06
N TYR A 264 -0.44 -5.00 1.61
CA TYR A 264 0.14 -6.29 1.27
C TYR A 264 1.29 -6.76 2.16
N LEU A 265 1.99 -5.84 2.83
CA LEU A 265 3.20 -6.13 3.58
C LEU A 265 3.07 -5.76 5.07
N VAL A 266 3.03 -4.46 5.38
CA VAL A 266 3.02 -3.94 6.76
C VAL A 266 2.47 -2.53 6.78
N ASP A 267 1.77 -2.14 7.85
CA ASP A 267 1.27 -0.78 7.98
C ASP A 267 2.44 0.21 8.07
N VAL A 268 2.53 1.11 7.08
CA VAL A 268 3.57 2.13 7.00
C VAL A 268 2.95 3.53 7.04
N LYS A 269 3.73 4.51 7.51
CA LYS A 269 3.38 5.94 7.40
C LYS A 269 4.40 6.68 6.56
N TYR A 270 3.92 7.58 5.69
CA TYR A 270 4.78 8.50 5.00
C TYR A 270 5.25 9.61 5.94
N PHE A 271 6.56 9.84 5.99
CA PHE A 271 7.12 10.93 6.76
C PHE A 271 7.01 12.26 5.98
N GLU A 272 6.06 13.11 6.38
CA GLU A 272 5.84 14.42 5.75
C GLU A 272 6.89 15.46 6.18
N LYS A 273 8.13 15.32 5.70
CA LYS A 273 9.21 16.30 5.98
C LYS A 273 8.80 17.78 5.82
N PRO A 274 8.03 18.18 4.77
CA PRO A 274 7.59 19.58 4.61
C PRO A 274 6.72 20.12 5.76
N LYS A 275 6.06 19.25 6.54
CA LYS A 275 5.28 19.64 7.73
C LYS A 275 6.17 20.31 8.77
N PHE A 276 7.37 19.79 8.98
CA PHE A 276 8.34 20.28 9.94
C PHE A 276 9.20 21.41 9.36
N GLU A 277 9.50 21.37 8.06
CA GLU A 277 10.20 22.45 7.36
C GLU A 277 9.45 23.80 7.46
N LYS A 278 8.11 23.78 7.54
CA LYS A 278 7.31 25.00 7.74
C LYS A 278 7.54 25.68 9.08
N LEU A 279 8.03 24.96 10.10
CA LEU A 279 8.33 25.54 11.41
C LEU A 279 9.49 26.52 11.33
N PHE A 280 10.39 26.39 10.34
CA PHE A 280 11.48 27.33 10.11
C PHE A 280 11.04 28.71 9.59
N GLY A 281 9.73 28.93 9.38
CA GLY A 281 9.14 30.22 8.96
C GLY A 281 9.13 30.43 7.44
N GLU A 282 8.08 31.12 6.95
CA GLU A 282 7.95 31.52 5.53
C GLU A 282 8.82 32.75 5.17
N ASP A 283 9.46 33.37 6.17
CA ASP A 283 10.26 34.58 6.06
C ASP A 283 11.73 34.33 5.69
N GLY A 284 12.12 33.06 5.49
CA GLY A 284 13.49 32.71 5.07
C GLY A 284 14.55 32.94 6.14
N SER A 285 14.15 32.96 7.41
CA SER A 285 15.03 33.19 8.56
C SER A 285 16.03 32.06 8.82
N ALA A 286 15.75 30.84 8.35
CA ALA A 286 16.67 29.71 8.42
C ALA A 286 17.76 29.77 7.34
N THR A 287 19.03 29.64 7.74
CA THR A 287 20.17 29.60 6.80
C THR A 287 20.18 28.29 6.00
N SER A 288 20.90 28.26 4.88
CA SER A 288 21.10 27.02 4.11
C SER A 288 21.74 25.92 4.96
N GLU A 289 22.67 26.30 5.85
CA GLU A 289 23.33 25.38 6.78
C GLU A 289 22.36 24.80 7.82
N GLU A 290 21.42 25.61 8.34
CA GLU A 290 20.43 25.15 9.33
C GLU A 290 19.45 24.14 8.72
N LYS A 291 19.10 24.31 7.44
CA LYS A 291 18.27 23.35 6.70
C LYS A 291 19.02 22.06 6.39
N GLU A 292 20.29 22.15 5.99
CA GLU A 292 21.14 20.98 5.75
C GLU A 292 21.35 20.15 7.02
N GLU A 293 21.53 20.80 8.18
CA GLU A 293 21.63 20.12 9.47
C GLU A 293 20.32 19.41 9.84
N PHE A 294 19.17 20.06 9.62
CA PHE A 294 17.86 19.45 9.84
C PHE A 294 17.68 18.21 8.96
N ASP A 295 17.95 18.35 7.66
CA ASP A 295 17.84 17.27 6.68
C ASP A 295 18.70 16.05 7.06
N THR A 296 19.95 16.31 7.44
CA THR A 296 20.90 15.27 7.86
C THR A 296 20.41 14.53 9.11
N LYS A 297 19.88 15.25 10.10
CA LYS A 297 19.37 14.63 11.33
C LYS A 297 18.12 13.79 11.07
N ILE A 298 17.18 14.29 10.26
CA ILE A 298 15.99 13.52 9.86
C ILE A 298 16.39 12.24 9.12
N GLU A 299 17.35 12.33 8.18
CA GLU A 299 17.82 11.16 7.44
C GLU A 299 18.48 10.12 8.37
N GLN A 300 19.27 10.58 9.36
CA GLN A 300 19.86 9.71 10.38
C GLN A 300 18.78 9.01 11.22
N LEU A 301 17.77 9.76 11.68
CA LEU A 301 16.66 9.23 12.48
C LEU A 301 15.87 8.16 11.70
N LEU A 302 15.46 8.48 10.48
CA LEU A 302 14.75 7.52 9.63
C LEU A 302 15.58 6.28 9.34
N THR A 303 16.87 6.45 8.98
CA THR A 303 17.76 5.32 8.65
C THR A 303 18.10 4.46 9.87
N SER A 304 18.00 5.02 11.09
CA SER A 304 18.15 4.24 12.32
C SER A 304 16.92 3.39 12.66
N ASN A 305 15.76 3.67 12.04
CA ASN A 305 14.55 2.88 12.22
C ASN A 305 14.68 1.54 11.48
N GLU A 306 14.49 0.43 12.20
CA GLU A 306 14.63 -0.92 11.64
C GLU A 306 13.59 -1.22 10.54
N CYS A 307 12.43 -0.56 10.57
CA CYS A 307 11.34 -0.75 9.64
C CYS A 307 11.15 0.46 8.70
N LEU A 308 12.23 0.82 7.99
CA LEU A 308 12.21 1.85 6.96
C LEU A 308 12.06 1.26 5.56
N TYR A 309 11.07 1.75 4.82
CA TYR A 309 10.88 1.51 3.39
C TYR A 309 11.21 2.77 2.59
N LYS A 310 11.97 2.60 1.51
CA LYS A 310 12.35 3.67 0.59
C LYS A 310 11.77 3.40 -0.79
N VAL A 311 11.22 4.43 -1.41
CA VAL A 311 10.71 4.42 -2.78
C VAL A 311 11.54 5.35 -3.65
N TYR A 312 12.06 4.81 -4.75
CA TYR A 312 12.87 5.54 -5.71
C TYR A 312 12.13 5.62 -7.05
N PRO A 313 11.36 6.69 -7.28
CA PRO A 313 10.76 6.95 -8.58
C PRO A 313 11.80 7.51 -9.55
N LYS A 314 11.84 6.93 -10.75
CA LYS A 314 12.71 7.37 -11.86
C LYS A 314 11.94 7.34 -13.15
N VAL A 315 12.12 8.36 -13.99
CA VAL A 315 11.58 8.39 -15.35
C VAL A 315 12.74 8.35 -16.33
N LYS A 316 12.73 7.37 -17.22
CA LYS A 316 13.75 7.20 -18.26
C LYS A 316 13.08 6.75 -19.56
N ASP A 317 13.33 7.45 -20.66
CA ASP A 317 12.82 7.10 -22.00
C ASP A 317 11.29 6.84 -21.99
N ASP A 318 10.51 7.77 -21.43
CA ASP A 318 9.05 7.68 -21.23
C ASP A 318 8.57 6.46 -20.41
N THR A 319 9.48 5.78 -19.71
CA THR A 319 9.17 4.66 -18.82
C THR A 319 9.32 5.11 -17.38
N ILE A 320 8.27 4.91 -16.59
CA ILE A 320 8.29 5.08 -15.14
C ILE A 320 8.92 3.82 -14.54
N ILE A 321 9.90 3.99 -13.68
CA ILE A 321 10.58 2.92 -12.94
C ILE A 321 10.44 3.24 -11.46
N ILE A 322 9.87 2.31 -10.71
CA ILE A 322 9.80 2.40 -9.25
C ILE A 322 10.68 1.30 -8.67
N THR A 323 11.56 1.67 -7.74
CA THR A 323 12.31 0.71 -6.93
C THR A 323 11.88 0.85 -5.48
N PHE A 324 11.56 -0.27 -4.84
CA PHE A 324 11.35 -0.35 -3.40
C PHE A 324 12.58 -0.96 -2.73
N SER A 325 12.91 -0.46 -1.55
CA SER A 325 13.95 -1.01 -0.68
C SER A 325 13.49 -0.95 0.78
N GLY A 326 13.66 -2.04 1.53
CA GLY A 326 13.31 -2.12 2.94
C GLY A 326 13.29 -3.59 3.41
N PRO A 327 12.89 -3.84 4.67
CA PRO A 327 12.74 -5.20 5.20
C PRO A 327 11.78 -6.02 4.35
N GLU A 328 12.25 -7.18 3.88
CA GLU A 328 11.47 -8.13 3.05
C GLU A 328 10.93 -7.56 1.72
N LEU A 329 11.35 -6.35 1.34
CA LEU A 329 10.94 -5.67 0.12
C LEU A 329 12.15 -5.08 -0.60
N ASN A 330 12.61 -5.77 -1.62
CA ASN A 330 13.65 -5.26 -2.51
C ASN A 330 13.35 -5.68 -3.94
N ALA A 331 12.68 -4.80 -4.68
CA ALA A 331 12.23 -5.08 -6.01
C ALA A 331 12.04 -3.79 -6.81
N TYR A 332 12.01 -3.93 -8.12
CA TYR A 332 11.67 -2.85 -9.02
C TYR A 332 10.57 -3.27 -9.98
N GLY A 333 9.82 -2.29 -10.43
CA GLY A 333 8.80 -2.42 -11.45
C GLY A 333 8.84 -1.22 -12.38
N ASN A 334 8.26 -1.40 -13.55
CA ASN A 334 8.33 -0.41 -14.61
C ASN A 334 7.04 -0.40 -15.42
N SER A 335 6.64 0.80 -15.85
CA SER A 335 5.45 1.01 -16.67
C SER A 335 5.74 1.98 -17.81
N LYS A 336 5.12 1.73 -18.96
CA LYS A 336 5.08 2.67 -20.09
C LYS A 336 3.87 3.59 -20.07
N GLN A 337 2.93 3.36 -19.14
CA GLN A 337 1.81 4.26 -18.91
C GLN A 337 2.31 5.54 -18.24
N GLN A 338 1.59 6.63 -18.44
CA GLN A 338 1.95 7.94 -17.89
C GLN A 338 1.05 8.29 -16.70
N GLY A 339 1.52 9.19 -15.85
CA GLY A 339 0.75 9.70 -14.71
C GLY A 339 0.55 8.68 -13.59
N ALA A 340 -0.56 8.81 -12.86
CA ALA A 340 -0.88 8.00 -11.69
C ALA A 340 -0.99 6.50 -12.01
N ASP A 341 -1.61 6.16 -13.14
CA ASP A 341 -1.82 4.77 -13.56
C ASP A 341 -0.49 4.06 -13.80
N GLY A 342 0.47 4.73 -14.44
CA GLY A 342 1.81 4.17 -14.64
C GLY A 342 2.63 4.05 -13.36
N LEU A 343 2.46 4.97 -12.40
CA LEU A 343 3.06 4.85 -11.07
C LEU A 343 2.50 3.64 -10.33
N GLN A 344 1.18 3.49 -10.31
CA GLN A 344 0.49 2.39 -9.66
C GLN A 344 0.88 1.05 -10.28
N GLU A 345 0.88 0.94 -11.60
CA GLU A 345 1.30 -0.28 -12.32
C GLU A 345 2.76 -0.64 -11.99
N ALA A 346 3.69 0.33 -12.05
CA ALA A 346 5.09 0.07 -11.74
C ALA A 346 5.29 -0.39 -10.28
N MET A 347 4.57 0.19 -9.32
CA MET A 347 4.59 -0.24 -7.92
C MET A 347 4.02 -1.64 -7.73
N LEU A 348 2.88 -1.93 -8.35
CA LEU A 348 2.23 -3.25 -8.30
C LEU A 348 3.12 -4.35 -8.89
N ILE A 349 3.81 -4.07 -10.01
CA ILE A 349 4.78 -5.01 -10.60
C ILE A 349 5.93 -5.29 -9.62
N ALA A 350 6.45 -4.26 -8.95
CA ALA A 350 7.52 -4.42 -7.96
C ALA A 350 7.06 -5.29 -6.78
N LEU A 351 5.88 -5.01 -6.22
CA LEU A 351 5.29 -5.78 -5.12
C LEU A 351 5.00 -7.23 -5.52
N TYR A 352 4.39 -7.46 -6.69
CA TYR A 352 4.13 -8.80 -7.22
C TYR A 352 5.42 -9.65 -7.37
N ARG A 353 6.52 -9.01 -7.79
CA ARG A 353 7.82 -9.68 -7.92
C ARG A 353 8.41 -10.06 -6.56
N SER A 354 8.32 -9.16 -5.57
CA SER A 354 8.89 -9.35 -4.22
C SER A 354 8.06 -10.29 -3.36
N LEU A 355 6.75 -10.07 -3.30
CA LEU A 355 5.80 -10.70 -2.36
C LEU A 355 5.16 -11.94 -2.98
N LYS A 356 5.94 -13.02 -3.08
CA LYS A 356 5.54 -14.26 -3.79
C LYS A 356 4.26 -14.88 -3.23
N ASP A 357 4.08 -14.85 -1.92
CA ASP A 357 2.92 -15.37 -1.20
C ASP A 357 1.66 -14.50 -1.38
N LYS A 358 1.82 -13.23 -1.76
CA LYS A 358 0.72 -12.28 -1.99
C LYS A 358 0.27 -12.16 -3.45
N ARG A 359 0.94 -12.83 -4.38
CA ARG A 359 0.64 -12.73 -5.83
C ARG A 359 -0.83 -12.99 -6.18
N ASN A 360 -1.42 -14.03 -5.59
CA ASN A 360 -2.83 -14.36 -5.81
C ASN A 360 -3.75 -13.20 -5.37
N GLN A 361 -3.48 -12.61 -4.21
CA GLN A 361 -4.26 -11.49 -3.70
C GLN A 361 -4.06 -10.23 -4.57
N ILE A 362 -2.81 -9.90 -4.92
CA ILE A 362 -2.48 -8.77 -5.81
C ILE A 362 -3.17 -8.93 -7.17
N CYS A 363 -3.21 -10.14 -7.74
CA CYS A 363 -3.90 -10.40 -8.99
C CYS A 363 -5.43 -10.40 -8.88
N GLN A 364 -6.00 -10.76 -7.72
CA GLN A 364 -7.43 -10.62 -7.48
C GLN A 364 -7.83 -9.15 -7.39
N ASP A 365 -7.04 -8.34 -6.68
CA ASP A 365 -7.34 -6.93 -6.43
C ASP A 365 -7.02 -6.04 -7.65
N TYR A 366 -5.95 -6.35 -8.40
CA TYR A 366 -5.41 -5.50 -9.47
C TYR A 366 -5.05 -6.24 -10.78
N GLY A 367 -5.64 -7.42 -11.03
CA GLY A 367 -5.33 -8.23 -12.22
C GLY A 367 -5.59 -7.54 -13.56
N GLU A 368 -6.53 -6.58 -13.61
CA GLU A 368 -6.79 -5.75 -14.80
C GLU A 368 -5.65 -4.77 -15.12
N ILE A 369 -4.87 -4.38 -14.12
CA ILE A 369 -3.69 -3.51 -14.29
C ILE A 369 -2.46 -4.37 -14.61
N LEU A 370 -2.34 -5.54 -13.97
CA LEU A 370 -1.22 -6.47 -14.11
C LEU A 370 -1.49 -7.59 -15.13
N VAL A 371 -2.09 -7.26 -16.28
CA VAL A 371 -2.55 -8.27 -17.27
C VAL A 371 -1.43 -9.26 -17.62
N ASP A 372 -0.24 -8.75 -17.97
CA ASP A 372 0.89 -9.60 -18.39
C ASP A 372 1.43 -10.48 -17.25
N GLN A 373 1.36 -10.03 -15.99
CA GLN A 373 1.90 -10.74 -14.84
C GLN A 373 0.89 -11.75 -14.28
N CYS A 374 -0.39 -11.37 -14.24
CA CYS A 374 -1.49 -12.17 -13.70
C CYS A 374 -2.06 -13.16 -14.72
N ASP A 375 -1.86 -12.97 -16.02
CA ASP A 375 -2.19 -13.96 -17.06
C ASP A 375 -1.37 -15.28 -16.93
N VAL A 376 -0.29 -15.26 -16.14
CA VAL A 376 0.55 -16.44 -15.87
C VAL A 376 -0.03 -17.34 -14.76
N GLU A 377 -0.90 -16.81 -13.89
CA GLU A 377 -1.53 -17.57 -12.80
C GLU A 377 -3.03 -17.29 -12.77
N SER A 378 -3.75 -17.73 -13.83
CA SER A 378 -5.15 -18.10 -13.65
C SER A 378 -5.24 -18.97 -12.40
N PRO A 379 -6.14 -18.66 -11.44
CA PRO A 379 -6.17 -19.31 -10.15
C PRO A 379 -6.09 -20.82 -10.37
N ASN A 380 -5.23 -21.50 -9.62
CA ASN A 380 -5.30 -22.95 -9.51
C ASN A 380 -6.71 -23.29 -9.04
N TYR A 381 -7.62 -23.50 -10.00
CA TYR A 381 -8.91 -24.10 -9.78
C TYR A 381 -8.58 -25.48 -9.22
N GLY A 382 -8.86 -25.68 -7.94
CA GLY A 382 -8.56 -26.92 -7.26
C GLY A 382 -9.15 -28.08 -8.04
N LYS A 383 -8.28 -29.02 -8.41
CA LYS A 383 -8.63 -30.34 -8.95
C LYS A 383 -9.72 -30.95 -8.06
N GLN A 384 -10.90 -31.22 -8.62
CA GLN A 384 -11.84 -32.14 -7.96
C GLN A 384 -11.44 -33.55 -8.40
N ASP A 385 -10.76 -34.25 -7.50
CA ASP A 385 -10.43 -35.65 -7.67
C ASP A 385 -11.70 -36.49 -7.50
N ALA A 386 -12.43 -36.70 -8.59
CA ALA A 386 -13.42 -37.75 -8.69
C ALA A 386 -12.71 -39.11 -8.78
N ASP A 387 -13.11 -40.06 -7.94
CA ASP A 387 -12.51 -41.40 -7.84
C ASP A 387 -12.87 -42.25 -9.07
N PHE A 388 -14.03 -42.00 -9.68
CA PHE A 388 -14.40 -42.61 -10.95
C PHE A 388 -15.32 -41.71 -11.78
N ARG A 389 -15.35 -41.96 -13.10
CA ARG A 389 -16.19 -41.22 -14.04
C ARG A 389 -16.98 -42.15 -14.95
N ILE A 390 -18.25 -41.84 -15.13
CA ILE A 390 -19.14 -42.49 -16.09
C ILE A 390 -19.43 -41.48 -17.20
N ARG A 391 -19.18 -41.87 -18.45
CA ARG A 391 -19.39 -41.05 -19.64
C ARG A 391 -20.35 -41.75 -20.58
N GLY A 392 -21.46 -41.11 -20.91
CA GLY A 392 -22.44 -41.62 -21.87
C GLY A 392 -22.38 -40.83 -23.17
N PHE A 393 -22.47 -41.52 -24.30
CA PHE A 393 -22.50 -40.91 -25.64
C PHE A 393 -23.68 -41.41 -26.44
N VAL A 394 -24.23 -40.52 -27.24
CA VAL A 394 -25.32 -40.83 -28.17
C VAL A 394 -25.00 -40.20 -29.52
N HIS A 395 -25.30 -40.95 -30.58
CA HIS A 395 -25.33 -40.49 -31.95
C HIS A 395 -26.56 -41.07 -32.64
N ASN A 396 -27.24 -40.23 -33.41
CA ASN A 396 -28.35 -40.65 -34.25
C ASN A 396 -28.26 -39.88 -35.58
N HIS A 397 -28.25 -40.60 -36.70
CA HIS A 397 -28.21 -40.01 -38.02
C HIS A 397 -29.13 -40.78 -38.97
N THR A 398 -30.02 -40.05 -39.65
CA THR A 398 -30.91 -40.61 -40.66
C THR A 398 -30.53 -40.02 -42.01
N GLY A 399 -29.98 -40.87 -42.89
CA GLY A 399 -29.72 -40.55 -44.29
C GLY A 399 -30.95 -40.78 -45.16
N SER A 400 -30.81 -40.56 -46.46
CA SER A 400 -31.90 -40.75 -47.44
C SER A 400 -32.40 -42.19 -47.51
N ASN A 401 -31.53 -43.16 -47.23
CA ASN A 401 -31.80 -44.59 -47.37
C ASN A 401 -31.20 -45.44 -46.25
N TYR A 402 -30.75 -44.82 -45.14
CA TYR A 402 -30.25 -45.53 -43.98
C TYR A 402 -30.50 -44.77 -42.68
N ASN A 403 -30.53 -45.50 -41.57
CA ASN A 403 -30.64 -45.00 -40.21
C ASN A 403 -29.51 -45.59 -39.37
N LEU A 404 -28.81 -44.74 -38.63
CA LEU A 404 -27.67 -45.11 -37.80
C LEU A 404 -27.85 -44.58 -36.38
N ARG A 405 -27.88 -45.49 -35.41
CA ARG A 405 -27.93 -45.15 -33.99
C ARG A 405 -26.73 -45.76 -33.29
N ASN A 406 -25.97 -44.94 -32.57
CA ASN A 406 -24.89 -45.38 -31.70
C ASN A 406 -25.16 -44.90 -30.28
N ILE A 407 -25.10 -45.81 -29.32
CA ILE A 407 -25.08 -45.48 -27.90
C ILE A 407 -23.84 -46.13 -27.30
N SER A 408 -23.05 -45.35 -26.57
CA SER A 408 -21.92 -45.90 -25.85
C SER A 408 -21.85 -45.38 -24.43
N TYR A 409 -21.22 -46.16 -23.58
CA TYR A 409 -20.82 -45.72 -22.25
C TYR A 409 -19.38 -46.10 -22.00
N LEU A 410 -18.68 -45.26 -21.27
CA LEU A 410 -17.30 -45.45 -20.88
C LEU A 410 -17.18 -45.20 -19.38
N PHE A 411 -16.60 -46.16 -18.69
CA PHE A 411 -16.26 -46.07 -17.29
C PHE A 411 -14.75 -45.92 -17.18
N SER A 412 -14.27 -44.87 -16.50
CA SER A 412 -12.85 -44.68 -16.22
C SER A 412 -12.62 -44.55 -14.72
N MET A 413 -11.64 -45.29 -14.20
CA MET A 413 -11.23 -45.24 -12.81
C MET A 413 -10.05 -44.29 -12.65
N LYS A 414 -10.07 -43.44 -11.62
CA LYS A 414 -8.92 -42.65 -11.17
C LYS A 414 -8.47 -43.23 -9.82
N ASP A 415 -7.19 -43.57 -9.70
CA ASP A 415 -6.56 -43.95 -8.42
C ASP A 415 -7.24 -45.07 -7.58
N TRP A 416 -7.71 -46.14 -8.20
CA TRP A 416 -7.85 -47.41 -7.47
C TRP A 416 -6.44 -47.97 -7.19
N GLY A 417 -5.87 -47.66 -6.02
CA GLY A 417 -4.57 -48.13 -5.53
C GLY A 417 -4.43 -49.65 -5.35
N ILE A 418 -5.17 -50.45 -6.13
CA ILE A 418 -5.31 -51.91 -6.09
C ILE A 418 -4.78 -52.54 -7.40
N TRP A 419 -4.56 -51.78 -8.47
CA TRP A 419 -4.02 -52.26 -9.76
C TRP A 419 -2.68 -51.58 -10.14
N PRO A 420 -1.87 -52.14 -11.06
CA PRO A 420 -0.60 -51.55 -11.47
C PRO A 420 -0.81 -50.11 -11.96
N SER A 421 0.02 -49.19 -11.49
CA SER A 421 -0.01 -47.75 -11.84
C SER A 421 -0.01 -47.46 -13.35
N ILE A 422 0.38 -48.43 -14.18
CA ILE A 422 0.33 -48.34 -15.65
C ILE A 422 -1.10 -48.26 -16.23
N LEU A 423 -2.11 -48.68 -15.46
CA LEU A 423 -3.53 -48.65 -15.82
C LEU A 423 -4.29 -47.50 -15.14
N SER A 424 -3.59 -46.57 -14.48
CA SER A 424 -4.23 -45.32 -14.04
C SER A 424 -4.83 -44.62 -15.26
N ASP A 425 -6.06 -44.11 -15.12
CA ASP A 425 -6.80 -43.41 -16.17
C ASP A 425 -7.23 -44.29 -17.36
N ALA A 426 -7.11 -45.61 -17.25
CA ALA A 426 -7.71 -46.54 -18.20
C ALA A 426 -9.24 -46.53 -18.07
N GLY A 427 -9.91 -46.58 -19.21
CA GLY A 427 -11.36 -46.69 -19.29
C GLY A 427 -11.80 -47.93 -20.04
N ILE A 428 -12.84 -48.59 -19.55
CA ILE A 428 -13.53 -49.69 -20.21
C ILE A 428 -14.98 -49.30 -20.45
N GLY A 429 -15.52 -49.68 -21.59
CA GLY A 429 -16.86 -49.29 -22.00
C GLY A 429 -17.46 -50.25 -23.00
N GLN A 430 -18.69 -49.97 -23.39
CA GLN A 430 -19.33 -50.70 -24.48
C GLN A 430 -20.03 -49.72 -25.42
N SER A 431 -20.13 -50.14 -26.67
CA SER A 431 -20.83 -49.40 -27.70
C SER A 431 -21.79 -50.28 -28.46
N PHE A 432 -23.00 -49.78 -28.67
CA PHE A 432 -24.07 -50.42 -29.40
C PHE A 432 -24.34 -49.61 -30.66
N LEU A 433 -24.07 -50.21 -31.82
CA LEU A 433 -24.33 -49.63 -33.13
C LEU A 433 -25.47 -50.39 -33.80
N ASN A 434 -26.55 -49.68 -34.10
CA ASN A 434 -27.63 -50.18 -34.94
C ASN A 434 -27.62 -49.43 -36.26
N TYR A 435 -27.55 -50.19 -37.36
CA TYR A 435 -27.57 -49.68 -38.72
C TYR A 435 -28.69 -50.35 -39.49
N GLU A 436 -29.60 -49.54 -40.03
CA GLU A 436 -30.65 -50.00 -40.93
C GLU A 436 -30.48 -49.32 -42.29
N SER A 437 -30.60 -50.04 -43.39
CA SER A 437 -30.58 -49.42 -44.72
C SER A 437 -31.51 -50.10 -45.71
N LYS A 438 -31.89 -49.36 -46.75
CA LYS A 438 -32.63 -49.86 -47.91
C LYS A 438 -31.81 -49.65 -49.17
N SER A 439 -31.54 -50.72 -49.90
CA SER A 439 -30.89 -50.62 -51.20
C SER A 439 -31.83 -50.04 -52.26
N THR A 440 -31.25 -49.60 -53.37
CA THR A 440 -31.99 -49.21 -54.58
C THR A 440 -32.78 -50.37 -55.20
N SER A 441 -32.39 -51.62 -54.91
CA SER A 441 -33.12 -52.84 -55.30
C SER A 441 -34.24 -53.22 -54.34
N GLY A 442 -34.48 -52.45 -53.28
CA GLY A 442 -35.54 -52.70 -52.29
C GLY A 442 -35.17 -53.70 -51.20
N ALA A 443 -33.91 -54.13 -51.11
CA ALA A 443 -33.45 -54.99 -50.02
C ALA A 443 -33.24 -54.17 -48.74
N GLU A 444 -33.70 -54.70 -47.61
CA GLU A 444 -33.53 -54.10 -46.29
C GLU A 444 -32.40 -54.79 -45.53
N PHE A 445 -31.48 -54.00 -44.97
CA PHE A 445 -30.37 -54.48 -44.16
C PHE A 445 -30.55 -53.96 -42.75
N LYS A 446 -30.44 -54.83 -41.76
CA LYS A 446 -30.45 -54.48 -40.33
C LYS A 446 -29.25 -55.10 -39.67
N ALA A 447 -28.33 -54.28 -39.20
CA ALA A 447 -27.14 -54.70 -38.50
C ALA A 447 -27.13 -54.13 -37.08
N SER A 448 -26.83 -54.99 -36.11
CA SER A 448 -26.63 -54.61 -34.70
C SER A 448 -25.27 -55.11 -34.26
N VAL A 449 -24.44 -54.21 -33.69
CA VAL A 449 -23.08 -54.52 -33.26
C VAL A 449 -22.84 -53.97 -31.86
N ALA A 450 -22.38 -54.84 -30.95
CA ALA A 450 -21.89 -54.48 -29.63
C ALA A 450 -20.36 -54.65 -29.59
N SER A 451 -19.62 -53.57 -29.34
CA SER A 451 -18.16 -53.59 -29.15
C SER A 451 -17.76 -53.35 -27.71
N LEU A 452 -16.71 -54.03 -27.26
CA LEU A 452 -16.02 -53.68 -26.01
C LEU A 452 -14.97 -52.62 -26.32
N ASP A 453 -15.02 -51.53 -25.58
CA ASP A 453 -14.16 -50.38 -25.76
C ASP A 453 -13.13 -50.28 -24.64
N PHE A 454 -11.91 -49.95 -25.04
CA PHE A 454 -10.80 -49.63 -24.15
C PHE A 454 -10.29 -48.23 -24.49
N SER A 455 -9.93 -47.47 -23.47
CA SER A 455 -9.46 -46.10 -23.64
C SER A 455 -8.45 -45.72 -22.57
N LYS A 456 -7.81 -44.58 -22.78
CA LYS A 456 -6.99 -43.93 -21.76
C LYS A 456 -7.32 -42.45 -21.73
N THR A 457 -7.54 -41.90 -20.54
CA THR A 457 -7.82 -40.48 -20.35
C THR A 457 -6.48 -39.74 -20.21
N TYR A 458 -6.31 -38.65 -20.96
CA TYR A 458 -5.19 -37.72 -20.82
C TYR A 458 -5.74 -36.33 -20.49
N VAL A 459 -5.21 -35.71 -19.44
CA VAL A 459 -5.52 -34.33 -19.09
C VAL A 459 -4.67 -33.41 -19.96
N ILE A 460 -5.29 -32.40 -20.57
CA ILE A 460 -4.57 -31.36 -21.31
C ILE A 460 -4.10 -30.32 -20.29
N GLU A 461 -2.93 -30.55 -19.70
CA GLU A 461 -2.24 -29.52 -18.93
C GLU A 461 -1.67 -28.47 -19.91
N SER A 462 -2.06 -27.20 -19.76
CA SER A 462 -1.39 -26.04 -20.38
C SER A 462 -1.44 -25.85 -21.92
N GLY A 463 -2.50 -26.30 -22.61
CA GLY A 463 -2.77 -25.94 -24.02
C GLY A 463 -3.01 -24.41 -24.24
N PRO A 464 -3.39 -23.95 -25.47
CA PRO A 464 -3.61 -22.52 -25.78
C PRO A 464 -4.79 -21.95 -24.98
N LYS A 465 -4.48 -21.60 -23.72
CA LYS A 465 -5.38 -21.27 -22.61
C LYS A 465 -6.32 -20.11 -22.99
N ASN A 466 -5.84 -19.18 -23.80
CA ASN A 466 -6.57 -17.99 -24.22
C ASN A 466 -7.73 -18.29 -25.19
N THR A 467 -7.57 -19.27 -26.10
CA THR A 467 -8.65 -19.68 -27.01
C THR A 467 -9.70 -20.51 -26.29
N LEU A 468 -9.27 -21.36 -25.35
CA LEU A 468 -10.13 -22.25 -24.57
C LEU A 468 -10.95 -21.48 -23.53
N ASN A 469 -10.37 -20.45 -22.89
CA ASN A 469 -11.09 -19.57 -21.96
C ASN A 469 -12.16 -18.70 -22.66
N LYS A 470 -11.92 -18.23 -23.89
CA LYS A 470 -12.93 -17.53 -24.69
C LYS A 470 -14.11 -18.42 -25.05
N LEU A 471 -13.87 -19.68 -25.43
CA LEU A 471 -14.94 -20.65 -25.70
C LEU A 471 -15.76 -20.93 -24.43
N ARG A 472 -15.09 -21.02 -23.28
CA ARG A 472 -15.73 -21.23 -21.96
C ARG A 472 -16.66 -20.07 -21.59
N SER A 473 -16.22 -18.82 -21.72
CA SER A 473 -17.04 -17.62 -21.46
C SER A 473 -18.34 -17.64 -22.25
N ILE A 474 -18.28 -17.97 -23.54
CA ILE A 474 -19.46 -18.07 -24.41
C ILE A 474 -20.44 -19.13 -23.90
N ILE A 475 -19.94 -20.27 -23.42
CA ILE A 475 -20.80 -21.37 -22.92
C ILE A 475 -21.42 -21.02 -21.56
N THR A 476 -20.67 -20.41 -20.64
CA THR A 476 -21.19 -19.97 -19.32
C THR A 476 -22.20 -18.83 -19.42
N ASP A 477 -22.11 -17.99 -20.44
CA ASP A 477 -23.13 -16.96 -20.69
C ASP A 477 -24.43 -17.57 -21.24
N LEU A 478 -24.33 -18.70 -21.95
CA LEU A 478 -25.46 -19.44 -22.51
C LEU A 478 -26.12 -20.41 -21.52
N LEU A 479 -25.35 -20.95 -20.57
CA LEU A 479 -25.81 -21.93 -19.58
C LEU A 479 -25.49 -21.43 -18.16
N PRO A 480 -26.47 -21.24 -17.27
CA PRO A 480 -26.27 -20.68 -15.93
C PRO A 480 -25.67 -21.73 -14.97
N ILE A 481 -24.50 -22.25 -15.29
CA ILE A 481 -23.79 -23.26 -14.53
C ILE A 481 -22.61 -22.58 -13.82
N LYS A 482 -22.69 -22.48 -12.49
CA LYS A 482 -21.59 -21.98 -11.65
C LYS A 482 -20.50 -23.05 -11.56
N SER A 483 -19.61 -23.11 -12.55
CA SER A 483 -18.53 -24.10 -12.56
C SER A 483 -17.21 -23.54 -12.04
N THR A 484 -16.68 -24.15 -10.96
CA THR A 484 -15.41 -23.82 -10.31
C THR A 484 -14.24 -24.76 -10.68
N SER A 485 -14.45 -25.78 -11.52
CA SER A 485 -13.40 -26.65 -12.09
C SER A 485 -13.44 -26.60 -13.63
N GLY A 486 -12.34 -26.95 -14.32
CA GLY A 486 -12.28 -26.77 -15.78
C GLY A 486 -11.04 -27.33 -16.47
N GLU A 487 -10.81 -28.62 -16.34
CA GLU A 487 -9.82 -29.33 -17.16
C GLU A 487 -10.42 -29.75 -18.51
N TRP A 488 -9.58 -29.76 -19.53
CA TRP A 488 -9.91 -30.40 -20.80
C TRP A 488 -9.23 -31.77 -20.81
N VAL A 489 -9.95 -32.78 -21.29
CA VAL A 489 -9.41 -34.14 -21.40
C VAL A 489 -9.51 -34.64 -22.84
N ILE A 490 -8.51 -35.41 -23.25
CA ILE A 490 -8.54 -36.16 -24.50
C ILE A 490 -8.52 -37.64 -24.15
N ILE A 491 -9.46 -38.38 -24.73
CA ILE A 491 -9.66 -39.80 -24.46
C ILE A 491 -9.58 -40.56 -25.78
N PRO A 492 -8.37 -40.94 -26.24
CA PRO A 492 -8.22 -41.91 -27.30
C PRO A 492 -8.62 -43.31 -26.81
N GLY A 493 -9.20 -44.09 -27.71
CA GLY A 493 -9.55 -45.47 -27.42
C GLY A 493 -9.81 -46.30 -28.67
N MET A 494 -10.00 -47.59 -28.45
CA MET A 494 -10.32 -48.56 -29.48
C MET A 494 -11.44 -49.50 -29.02
N GLY A 495 -12.31 -49.88 -29.94
CA GLY A 495 -13.33 -50.90 -29.74
C GLY A 495 -13.01 -52.15 -30.54
N LEU A 496 -13.35 -53.31 -29.99
CA LEU A 496 -13.16 -54.61 -30.66
C LEU A 496 -14.46 -55.41 -30.66
N VAL A 497 -14.73 -56.06 -31.79
CA VAL A 497 -15.81 -57.03 -31.99
C VAL A 497 -15.15 -58.31 -32.44
N LEU A 498 -15.29 -59.36 -31.64
CA LEU A 498 -14.73 -60.68 -31.91
C LEU A 498 -15.84 -61.63 -32.36
N PRO A 499 -15.53 -62.59 -33.24
CA PRO A 499 -16.44 -63.69 -33.53
C PRO A 499 -16.70 -64.48 -32.25
N ASN A 500 -17.90 -65.08 -32.13
CA ASN A 500 -18.39 -65.85 -30.97
C ASN A 500 -17.47 -67.03 -30.58
N ILE A 501 -16.36 -66.75 -29.91
CA ILE A 501 -15.43 -67.75 -29.36
C ILE A 501 -15.76 -68.02 -27.87
N ILE A 502 -16.37 -67.06 -27.16
CA ILE A 502 -16.76 -67.16 -25.75
C ILE A 502 -18.18 -66.60 -25.57
N PRO A 503 -19.16 -67.36 -25.04
CA PRO A 503 -20.55 -66.94 -24.97
C PRO A 503 -20.77 -66.04 -23.73
N ILE A 504 -20.43 -64.75 -23.85
CA ILE A 504 -20.87 -63.75 -22.88
C ILE A 504 -21.84 -62.80 -23.61
N PRO A 505 -23.16 -63.07 -23.56
CA PRO A 505 -24.18 -62.44 -24.42
C PRO A 505 -24.37 -60.93 -24.21
N ILE A 506 -23.68 -60.33 -23.23
CA ILE A 506 -23.79 -58.90 -22.89
C ILE A 506 -22.56 -58.12 -23.38
N ILE A 507 -21.48 -58.79 -23.80
CA ILE A 507 -20.17 -58.13 -24.02
C ILE A 507 -19.76 -58.09 -25.51
N TYR A 508 -20.21 -59.04 -26.34
CA TYR A 508 -19.85 -59.08 -27.77
C TYR A 508 -20.98 -59.71 -28.60
N GLU A 509 -21.58 -58.94 -29.50
CA GLU A 509 -22.65 -59.42 -30.37
C GLU A 509 -22.61 -58.68 -31.72
N GLY A 510 -22.78 -59.42 -32.82
CA GLY A 510 -22.85 -58.84 -34.15
C GLY A 510 -23.86 -59.61 -34.98
N GLN A 511 -25.05 -59.04 -35.17
CA GLN A 511 -26.13 -59.63 -35.94
C GLN A 511 -26.36 -58.81 -37.21
N LEU A 512 -26.51 -59.50 -38.33
CA LEU A 512 -26.94 -58.91 -39.60
C LEU A 512 -28.13 -59.71 -40.14
N ASP A 513 -29.24 -59.03 -40.39
CA ASP A 513 -30.42 -59.53 -41.07
C ASP A 513 -30.60 -58.79 -42.41
N ILE A 514 -30.84 -59.54 -43.48
CA ILE A 514 -31.03 -59.03 -44.84
C ILE A 514 -32.35 -59.59 -45.36
N SER A 515 -33.30 -58.71 -45.67
CA SER A 515 -34.58 -59.07 -46.30
C SER A 515 -34.59 -58.59 -47.75
N SER A 516 -34.76 -59.50 -48.69
CA SER A 516 -34.72 -59.17 -50.13
C SER A 516 -35.73 -59.99 -50.94
N GLN A 517 -35.95 -59.62 -52.20
CA GLN A 517 -36.76 -60.41 -53.13
C GLN A 517 -36.23 -61.84 -53.38
N TYR A 518 -34.99 -62.13 -52.97
CA TYR A 518 -34.34 -63.45 -53.11
C TYR A 518 -34.43 -64.29 -51.83
N GLY A 519 -35.06 -63.78 -50.77
CA GLY A 519 -35.19 -64.43 -49.47
C GLY A 519 -34.60 -63.61 -48.31
N ASP A 520 -34.80 -64.14 -47.10
CA ASP A 520 -34.28 -63.60 -45.86
C ASP A 520 -32.99 -64.31 -45.46
N PHE A 521 -31.94 -63.54 -45.18
CA PHE A 521 -30.62 -64.05 -44.82
C PHE A 521 -30.18 -63.46 -43.49
N SER A 522 -29.48 -64.24 -42.67
CA SER A 522 -28.90 -63.73 -41.43
C SER A 522 -27.55 -64.35 -41.09
N THR A 523 -26.75 -63.61 -40.34
CA THR A 523 -25.50 -64.09 -39.73
C THR A 523 -25.27 -63.42 -38.38
N ASP A 524 -24.67 -64.17 -37.46
CA ASP A 524 -24.18 -63.75 -36.15
C ASP A 524 -22.64 -63.67 -36.09
N LYS A 525 -21.97 -63.95 -37.23
CA LYS A 525 -20.52 -63.90 -37.33
C LYS A 525 -20.07 -62.53 -37.79
N ALA A 526 -19.68 -61.71 -36.83
CA ALA A 526 -19.08 -60.40 -37.08
C ALA A 526 -17.65 -60.34 -36.51
N PHE A 527 -16.77 -59.66 -37.24
CA PHE A 527 -15.48 -59.21 -36.73
C PHE A 527 -15.30 -57.74 -37.07
N GLY A 528 -14.72 -56.97 -36.17
CA GLY A 528 -14.40 -55.59 -36.49
C GLY A 528 -13.73 -54.84 -35.36
N TYR A 529 -13.43 -53.59 -35.66
CA TYR A 529 -12.74 -52.70 -34.75
C TYR A 529 -13.20 -51.26 -34.95
N SER A 530 -13.04 -50.47 -33.90
CA SER A 530 -13.26 -49.04 -33.94
C SER A 530 -12.08 -48.31 -33.30
N LEU A 531 -11.84 -47.08 -33.78
CA LEU A 531 -10.92 -46.14 -33.17
C LEU A 531 -11.72 -44.90 -32.83
N PHE A 532 -11.56 -44.37 -31.63
CA PHE A 532 -12.27 -43.17 -31.22
C PHE A 532 -11.36 -42.22 -30.45
N GLY A 533 -11.69 -40.94 -30.55
CA GLY A 533 -11.10 -39.87 -29.77
C GLY A 533 -12.23 -39.01 -29.20
N LEU A 534 -12.19 -38.77 -27.90
CA LEU A 534 -13.17 -37.94 -27.21
C LEU A 534 -12.44 -36.72 -26.66
N LEU A 535 -13.07 -35.55 -26.80
CA LEU A 535 -12.67 -34.32 -26.16
C LEU A 535 -13.71 -34.01 -25.09
N GLY A 536 -13.26 -33.95 -23.84
CA GLY A 536 -14.09 -33.64 -22.69
C GLY A 536 -13.73 -32.29 -22.09
N MET A 537 -14.73 -31.56 -21.60
CA MET A 537 -14.55 -30.36 -20.79
C MET A 537 -15.26 -30.56 -19.45
N GLU A 538 -14.51 -30.44 -18.37
CA GLU A 538 -15.04 -30.57 -17.01
C GLU A 538 -15.78 -29.31 -16.56
N ILE A 539 -16.91 -29.52 -15.91
CA ILE A 539 -17.84 -28.50 -15.42
C ILE A 539 -18.33 -28.90 -14.03
N GLY A 540 -17.45 -28.84 -13.02
CA GLY A 540 -17.72 -29.39 -11.69
C GLY A 540 -17.73 -30.92 -11.71
N GLU A 541 -18.81 -31.52 -11.21
CA GLU A 541 -19.05 -32.96 -11.28
C GLU A 541 -19.44 -33.44 -12.70
N TRP A 542 -19.89 -32.52 -13.57
CA TRP A 542 -20.35 -32.86 -14.92
C TRP A 542 -19.24 -32.67 -15.95
N GLU A 543 -19.30 -33.41 -17.06
CA GLU A 543 -18.37 -33.31 -18.18
C GLU A 543 -19.16 -33.19 -19.49
N MET A 544 -18.87 -32.20 -20.31
CA MET A 544 -19.39 -32.14 -21.68
C MET A 544 -18.44 -32.83 -22.63
N LEU A 545 -18.96 -33.71 -23.50
CA LEU A 545 -18.14 -34.58 -24.33
C LEU A 545 -18.46 -34.43 -25.81
N LEU A 546 -17.42 -34.34 -26.63
CA LEU A 546 -17.46 -34.41 -28.08
C LEU A 546 -16.61 -35.59 -28.53
N GLY A 547 -17.22 -36.54 -29.24
CA GLY A 547 -16.56 -37.75 -29.70
C GLY A 547 -16.47 -37.81 -31.22
N LEU A 548 -15.34 -38.32 -31.72
CA LEU A 548 -15.20 -38.80 -33.08
C LEU A 548 -14.86 -40.28 -33.03
N ARG A 549 -15.61 -41.10 -33.75
CA ARG A 549 -15.37 -42.54 -33.84
C ARG A 549 -15.36 -43.00 -35.27
N TRP A 550 -14.32 -43.70 -35.68
CA TRP A 550 -14.29 -44.44 -36.92
C TRP A 550 -14.45 -45.94 -36.63
N SER A 551 -15.24 -46.66 -37.43
CA SER A 551 -15.50 -48.08 -37.21
C SER A 551 -15.47 -48.85 -38.53
N LYS A 552 -15.08 -50.12 -38.45
CA LYS A 552 -15.18 -51.10 -39.54
C LYS A 552 -15.59 -52.47 -39.00
N TYR A 553 -16.72 -52.99 -39.48
CA TYR A 553 -17.28 -54.28 -39.12
C TYR A 553 -17.53 -55.10 -40.37
N GLU A 554 -17.17 -56.37 -40.34
CA GLU A 554 -17.35 -57.33 -41.41
C GLU A 554 -18.18 -58.51 -40.92
N PHE A 555 -19.25 -58.82 -41.65
CA PHE A 555 -20.14 -59.94 -41.40
C PHE A 555 -19.87 -61.03 -42.45
N SER A 556 -19.58 -62.24 -41.97
CA SER A 556 -19.22 -63.40 -42.79
C SER A 556 -20.22 -64.54 -42.63
N ASP A 557 -20.06 -65.60 -43.44
CA ASP A 557 -20.91 -66.80 -43.44
C ASP A 557 -22.43 -66.52 -43.52
N ILE A 558 -22.81 -65.54 -44.35
CA ILE A 558 -24.20 -65.22 -44.63
C ILE A 558 -24.86 -66.47 -45.23
N LYS A 559 -25.96 -66.94 -44.64
CA LYS A 559 -26.62 -68.25 -44.87
C LYS A 559 -27.16 -68.53 -46.29
N SER A 560 -26.62 -67.88 -47.31
CA SER A 560 -26.90 -68.08 -48.75
C SER A 560 -25.66 -68.13 -49.64
N GLY A 561 -24.44 -68.12 -49.08
CA GLY A 561 -23.21 -68.09 -49.86
C GLY A 561 -22.92 -66.72 -50.50
N ALA A 562 -23.56 -65.66 -50.01
CA ALA A 562 -23.32 -64.28 -50.41
C ALA A 562 -21.94 -63.78 -49.92
N GLU A 563 -21.38 -62.80 -50.63
CA GLU A 563 -20.12 -62.14 -50.23
C GLU A 563 -20.25 -61.47 -48.86
N ASN A 564 -19.12 -61.35 -48.14
CA ASN A 564 -19.06 -60.71 -46.83
C ASN A 564 -19.61 -59.28 -46.89
N PHE A 565 -20.41 -58.90 -45.89
CA PHE A 565 -20.99 -57.57 -45.80
C PHE A 565 -20.15 -56.69 -44.87
N VAL A 566 -19.69 -55.54 -45.36
CA VAL A 566 -18.81 -54.63 -44.61
C VAL A 566 -19.51 -53.30 -44.33
N ILE A 567 -19.54 -52.90 -43.05
CA ILE A 567 -19.97 -51.58 -42.60
C ILE A 567 -18.73 -50.80 -42.16
N SER A 568 -18.48 -49.63 -42.75
CA SER A 568 -17.42 -48.73 -42.30
C SER A 568 -17.84 -47.27 -42.37
N GLY A 569 -17.44 -46.48 -41.38
CA GLY A 569 -17.77 -45.05 -41.36
C GLY A 569 -17.24 -44.30 -40.15
N THR A 570 -17.40 -42.98 -40.20
CA THR A 570 -17.04 -42.05 -39.12
C THR A 570 -18.31 -41.45 -38.52
N ASN A 571 -18.40 -41.46 -37.20
CA ASN A 571 -19.52 -40.94 -36.42
C ASN A 571 -19.05 -39.82 -35.51
N PHE A 572 -19.81 -38.73 -35.47
CA PHE A 572 -19.66 -37.67 -34.47
C PHE A 572 -20.64 -37.92 -33.33
N MET A 573 -20.13 -38.08 -32.12
CA MET A 573 -20.90 -38.43 -30.93
C MET A 573 -20.93 -37.23 -29.99
N PHE A 574 -22.05 -37.05 -29.30
CA PHE A 574 -22.18 -36.07 -28.23
C PHE A 574 -22.45 -36.82 -26.94
N GLY A 575 -21.86 -36.37 -25.84
CA GLY A 575 -21.97 -37.06 -24.58
C GLY A 575 -21.96 -36.15 -23.38
N LEU A 576 -22.36 -36.74 -22.26
CA LEU A 576 -22.24 -36.17 -20.93
C LEU A 576 -21.54 -37.17 -20.03
N GLY A 577 -20.63 -36.67 -19.20
CA GLY A 577 -20.00 -37.40 -18.12
C GLY A 577 -20.44 -36.89 -16.77
N TRP A 578 -20.36 -37.77 -15.77
CA TRP A 578 -20.54 -37.45 -14.37
C TRP A 578 -19.44 -38.14 -13.57
N GLY A 579 -18.70 -37.36 -12.78
CA GLY A 579 -17.73 -37.82 -11.80
C GLY A 579 -18.34 -37.92 -10.40
N PHE A 580 -17.92 -38.93 -9.65
CA PHE A 580 -18.31 -39.19 -8.26
C PHE A 580 -17.10 -39.17 -7.34
#